data_AF-A0A7S4PXF6-F1
#
_entry.id   AF-A0A7S4PXF6-F1
#
_cell.length_a   1.000
_cell.length_b   1.000
_cell.length_c   1.000
_cell.angle_alpha   90.00
_cell.angle_beta   90.00
_cell.angle_gamma   90.00
#
_symmetry.space_group_name_H-M   'P 1'
#
loop_
_entity.id
_entity.type
_entity.pdbx_description
1 polymer ?
#
loop_
_entity_poly.entity_id
_entity_poly.type
_entity_poly.pdbx_seq_one_letter_code
_entity_poly.pdbx_strand_id
1 'polypeptide(L)'
;VMASCPMDRFSVPQALVWSPPACVLECPASVASTPPGYQQRGTGDWECSEGYAGAVEANCSMKAGCQPVLALTGCEQEMPCVVPSTMPCAMNASACEGLPANKSCEVRCKVGYRQRMGTATCPAGNTDPTAPLQYAPLDCVFEGCPEPVPVPDGYARGADGWTCAGGYAGNATTSCAIQANCDVP
;
A
#
# COMPACT_ATOMS: atom_id res chain seq x y z
N VAL A 1 36.78 18.25 -35.44
CA VAL A 1 36.39 17.66 -36.74
C VAL A 1 37.26 18.29 -37.82
N MET A 2 37.95 17.51 -38.64
CA MET A 2 38.67 18.02 -39.81
C MET A 2 38.04 17.41 -41.06
N ALA A 3 37.66 18.28 -41.99
CA ALA A 3 37.21 17.88 -43.31
C ALA A 3 38.14 18.49 -44.34
N SER A 4 38.57 17.71 -45.31
CA SER A 4 39.51 18.12 -46.35
C SER A 4 39.03 17.68 -47.72
N CYS A 5 39.19 18.55 -48.70
CA CYS A 5 39.06 18.16 -50.10
C CYS A 5 40.34 17.40 -50.51
N PRO A 6 40.23 16.20 -51.11
CA PRO A 6 41.37 15.57 -51.74
C PRO A 6 41.89 16.50 -52.85
N MET A 7 43.20 16.76 -52.87
CA MET A 7 43.82 17.71 -53.81
C MET A 7 44.00 17.15 -55.23
N ASP A 8 43.48 15.96 -55.51
CA ASP A 8 43.79 15.21 -56.72
C ASP A 8 42.57 15.12 -57.65
N ARG A 9 42.39 16.15 -58.48
CA ARG A 9 41.73 16.22 -59.82
C ARG A 9 40.61 17.26 -59.94
N PHE A 10 40.79 18.19 -60.88
CA PHE A 10 39.85 19.27 -61.24
C PHE A 10 38.68 18.85 -62.15
N SER A 11 38.50 17.56 -62.44
CA SER A 11 37.60 17.10 -63.51
C SER A 11 36.47 16.16 -63.07
N VAL A 12 36.36 15.85 -61.76
CA VAL A 12 35.26 15.04 -61.22
C VAL A 12 34.91 15.57 -59.82
N PRO A 13 33.62 15.78 -59.48
CA PRO A 13 33.25 16.07 -58.10
C PRO A 13 33.66 14.89 -57.21
N GLN A 14 34.58 15.14 -56.28
CA GLN A 14 35.04 14.15 -55.31
C GLN A 14 34.28 14.29 -53.99
N ALA A 15 34.05 13.16 -53.33
CA ALA A 15 33.46 13.16 -52.00
C ALA A 15 34.43 13.81 -51.00
N LEU A 16 33.88 14.64 -50.12
CA LEU A 16 34.61 15.25 -49.01
C LEU A 16 35.19 14.15 -48.11
N VAL A 17 36.50 14.22 -47.82
CA VAL A 17 37.11 13.31 -46.84
C VAL A 17 36.92 13.94 -45.47
N TRP A 18 36.17 13.26 -44.62
CA TRP A 18 35.94 13.67 -43.25
C TRP A 18 35.81 12.44 -42.35
N SER A 19 36.10 12.63 -41.07
CA SER A 19 35.84 11.63 -40.04
C SER A 19 34.76 12.14 -39.10
N PRO A 20 33.79 11.29 -38.70
CA PRO A 20 32.79 11.69 -37.73
C PRO A 20 33.44 11.98 -36.37
N PRO A 21 33.01 13.06 -35.68
CA PRO A 21 33.40 13.25 -34.29
C PRO A 21 32.93 12.07 -33.44
N ALA A 22 33.72 11.74 -32.42
CA ALA A 22 33.25 10.88 -31.34
C ALA A 22 32.20 11.66 -30.53
N CYS A 23 30.93 11.46 -30.85
CA CYS A 23 29.83 12.04 -30.09
C CYS A 23 29.51 11.14 -28.89
N VAL A 24 29.40 11.73 -27.71
CA VAL A 24 28.83 11.09 -26.53
C VAL A 24 27.42 11.64 -26.34
N LEU A 25 26.47 10.78 -26.00
CA LEU A 25 25.12 11.22 -25.68
C LEU A 25 25.14 11.94 -24.34
N GLU A 26 25.02 13.26 -24.36
CA GLU A 26 24.85 14.06 -23.15
C GLU A 26 23.36 14.24 -22.86
N CYS A 27 22.94 13.80 -21.69
CA CYS A 27 21.54 13.84 -21.26
C CYS A 27 21.34 15.03 -20.32
N PRO A 28 20.17 15.69 -20.35
CA PRO A 28 19.86 16.73 -19.40
C PRO A 28 19.96 16.19 -17.97
N ALA A 29 20.73 16.87 -17.11
CA ALA A 29 20.80 16.51 -15.69
C ALA A 29 19.46 16.71 -14.95
N SER A 30 18.54 17.47 -15.56
CA SER A 30 17.19 17.73 -15.07
C SER A 30 16.21 17.74 -16.24
N VAL A 31 14.99 17.25 -16.00
CA VAL A 31 13.86 17.40 -16.93
C VAL A 31 13.14 18.72 -16.67
N ALA A 32 12.54 19.32 -17.70
CA ALA A 32 11.85 20.61 -17.60
C ALA A 32 10.67 20.58 -16.62
N SER A 33 10.07 19.41 -16.40
CA SER A 33 9.11 19.15 -15.33
C SER A 33 9.34 17.76 -14.76
N THR A 34 9.50 17.66 -13.44
CA THR A 34 9.60 16.38 -12.74
C THR A 34 8.30 15.59 -12.90
N PRO A 35 8.33 14.35 -13.43
CA PRO A 35 7.14 13.52 -13.52
C PRO A 35 6.60 13.17 -12.13
N PRO A 36 5.28 12.91 -12.00
CA PRO A 36 4.71 12.40 -10.75
C PRO A 36 5.42 11.12 -10.31
N GLY A 37 5.69 11.00 -9.02
CA GLY A 37 6.34 9.82 -8.45
C GLY A 37 7.85 9.90 -8.33
N TYR A 38 8.48 10.97 -8.80
CA TYR A 38 9.94 11.14 -8.77
C TYR A 38 10.33 12.42 -8.06
N GLN A 39 11.48 12.41 -7.39
CA GLN A 39 12.13 13.60 -6.84
C GLN A 39 13.64 13.52 -7.05
N GLN A 40 14.30 14.68 -7.17
CA GLN A 40 15.75 14.75 -7.26
C GLN A 40 16.36 14.92 -5.88
N ARG A 41 17.28 14.02 -5.53
CA ARG A 41 18.12 14.15 -4.33
C ARG A 41 19.42 14.91 -4.62
N GLY A 42 19.78 15.03 -5.91
CA GLY A 42 20.97 15.72 -6.40
C GLY A 42 20.96 15.87 -7.92
N THR A 43 22.07 16.33 -8.49
CA THR A 43 22.21 16.46 -9.94
C THR A 43 22.34 15.08 -10.59
N GLY A 44 21.26 14.60 -11.22
CA GLY A 44 21.22 13.28 -11.84
C GLY A 44 20.82 12.12 -10.91
N ASP A 45 20.67 12.38 -9.61
CA ASP A 45 20.23 11.38 -8.62
C ASP A 45 18.72 11.46 -8.42
N TRP A 46 18.02 10.44 -8.91
CA TRP A 46 16.56 10.34 -8.84
C TRP A 46 16.12 9.29 -7.83
N GLU A 47 15.09 9.61 -7.07
CA GLU A 47 14.43 8.69 -6.15
C GLU A 47 12.91 8.80 -6.27
N CYS A 48 12.19 7.82 -5.73
CA CYS A 48 10.73 7.91 -5.68
C CYS A 48 10.30 9.00 -4.70
N SER A 49 9.30 9.79 -5.10
CA SER A 49 8.69 10.79 -4.23
C SER A 49 7.82 10.14 -3.15
N GLU A 50 7.40 10.92 -2.15
CA GLU A 50 6.46 10.45 -1.12
C GLU A 50 5.19 9.83 -1.73
N GLY A 51 4.78 8.67 -1.22
CA GLY A 51 3.64 7.90 -1.73
C GLY A 51 3.95 7.06 -2.96
N TYR A 52 5.22 6.94 -3.35
CA TYR A 52 5.69 6.08 -4.44
C TYR A 52 6.87 5.23 -3.97
N ALA A 53 6.99 4.04 -4.53
CA ALA A 53 8.06 3.10 -4.22
C ALA A 53 8.50 2.31 -5.44
N GLY A 54 9.73 1.80 -5.36
CA GLY A 54 10.36 0.98 -6.40
C GLY A 54 11.81 1.37 -6.64
N ALA A 55 12.39 0.82 -7.70
CA ALA A 55 13.76 1.08 -8.10
C ALA A 55 13.78 2.06 -9.28
N VAL A 56 14.34 3.24 -9.07
CA VAL A 56 14.38 4.25 -10.13
C VAL A 56 15.36 3.84 -11.21
N GLU A 57 14.88 3.87 -12.45
CA GLU A 57 15.68 3.67 -13.64
C GLU A 57 15.63 4.93 -14.50
N ALA A 58 16.82 5.48 -14.77
CA ALA A 58 16.98 6.63 -15.64
C ALA A 58 17.56 6.16 -16.98
N ASN A 59 16.74 6.16 -18.02
CA ASN A 59 17.15 5.79 -19.36
C ASN A 59 17.21 7.02 -20.26
N CYS A 60 18.30 7.16 -21.02
CA CYS A 60 18.45 8.26 -21.95
C CYS A 60 18.41 7.75 -23.39
N SER A 61 17.53 8.36 -24.18
CA SER A 61 17.30 7.95 -25.56
C SER A 61 17.27 9.16 -26.50
N MET A 62 17.65 8.95 -27.75
CA MET A 62 17.57 9.97 -28.79
C MET A 62 16.20 9.90 -29.48
N LYS A 63 15.43 10.97 -29.40
CA LYS A 63 14.19 11.10 -30.19
C LYS A 63 14.47 11.61 -31.60
N ALA A 64 13.46 11.55 -32.46
CA ALA A 64 13.49 12.16 -33.79
C ALA A 64 13.92 13.64 -33.68
N GLY A 65 14.82 14.07 -34.58
CA GLY A 65 15.41 15.41 -34.54
C GLY A 65 16.66 15.55 -33.66
N CYS A 66 17.30 14.43 -33.29
CA CYS A 66 18.58 14.41 -32.55
C CYS A 66 18.51 15.11 -31.18
N GLN A 67 17.37 15.02 -30.50
CA GLN A 67 17.20 15.56 -29.16
C GLN A 67 17.31 14.44 -28.11
N PRO A 68 18.22 14.55 -27.12
CA PRO A 68 18.30 13.61 -26.01
C PRO A 68 17.08 13.78 -25.11
N VAL A 69 16.47 12.67 -24.71
CA VAL A 69 15.35 12.64 -23.76
C VAL A 69 15.66 11.67 -22.64
N LEU A 70 15.60 12.19 -21.41
CA LEU A 70 15.64 11.40 -20.20
C LEU A 70 14.24 10.85 -19.91
N ALA A 71 14.15 9.53 -19.77
CA ALA A 71 12.96 8.81 -19.34
C ALA A 71 13.22 8.18 -17.96
N LEU A 72 12.30 8.38 -17.03
CA LEU A 72 12.33 7.81 -15.70
C LEU A 72 11.28 6.71 -15.59
N THR A 73 11.68 5.56 -15.08
CA THR A 73 10.80 4.40 -14.84
C THR A 73 11.06 3.81 -13.46
N GLY A 74 10.14 2.95 -13.01
CA GLY A 74 10.33 2.11 -11.83
C GLY A 74 9.79 2.65 -10.50
N CYS A 75 9.30 3.89 -10.43
CA CYS A 75 8.47 4.34 -9.30
C CYS A 75 6.99 4.09 -9.57
N GLU A 76 6.36 3.28 -8.73
CA GLU A 76 4.93 3.00 -8.74
C GLU A 76 4.27 3.58 -7.50
N GLN A 77 2.97 3.86 -7.59
CA GLN A 77 2.22 4.41 -6.46
C GLN A 77 2.12 3.38 -5.34
N GLU A 78 2.37 3.82 -4.10
CA GLU A 78 2.13 2.98 -2.93
C GLU A 78 0.64 2.69 -2.78
N MET A 79 0.31 1.42 -2.60
CA MET A 79 -1.04 0.91 -2.44
C MET A 79 -1.30 0.52 -0.98
N PRO A 80 -2.52 0.73 -0.48
CA PRO A 80 -2.91 0.28 0.84
C PRO A 80 -2.98 -1.26 0.88
N CYS A 81 -2.80 -1.82 2.07
CA CYS A 81 -2.97 -3.25 2.29
C CYS A 81 -4.44 -3.64 2.47
N VAL A 82 -4.75 -4.90 2.16
CA VAL A 82 -6.07 -5.50 2.37
C VAL A 82 -6.11 -6.37 3.63
N VAL A 83 -7.27 -6.38 4.29
CA VAL A 83 -7.52 -7.32 5.40
C VAL A 83 -7.66 -8.74 4.80
N PRO A 84 -6.84 -9.72 5.22
CA PRO A 84 -6.89 -11.06 4.63
C PRO A 84 -8.18 -11.79 4.97
N SER A 85 -8.80 -12.45 3.99
CA SER A 85 -9.99 -13.29 4.20
C SER A 85 -9.71 -14.53 5.07
N THR A 86 -8.43 -14.91 5.20
CA THR A 86 -7.95 -15.99 6.06
C THR A 86 -7.75 -15.55 7.52
N MET A 87 -7.90 -14.26 7.84
CA MET A 87 -7.80 -13.78 9.21
C MET A 87 -8.87 -14.44 10.08
N PRO A 88 -8.52 -14.93 11.29
CA PRO A 88 -9.48 -15.56 12.17
C PRO A 88 -10.68 -14.64 12.41
N CYS A 89 -11.90 -15.16 12.20
CA CYS A 89 -13.17 -14.46 12.41
C CYS A 89 -13.31 -13.82 13.80
N ALA A 90 -12.65 -14.38 14.82
CA ALA A 90 -12.65 -13.87 16.19
C ALA A 90 -11.82 -12.59 16.37
N MET A 91 -11.00 -12.23 15.37
CA MET A 91 -10.23 -10.98 15.34
C MET A 91 -11.03 -9.91 14.61
N ASN A 92 -10.89 -8.67 15.08
CA ASN A 92 -11.47 -7.47 14.51
C ASN A 92 -10.33 -6.54 14.07
N ALA A 93 -10.25 -6.34 12.76
CA ALA A 93 -9.26 -5.50 12.09
C ALA A 93 -9.93 -4.38 11.28
N SER A 94 -11.14 -3.95 11.66
CA SER A 94 -11.84 -2.87 10.95
C SER A 94 -11.05 -1.55 10.98
N ALA A 95 -10.24 -1.32 12.02
CA ALA A 95 -9.31 -0.19 12.10
C ALA A 95 -8.16 -0.26 11.07
N CYS A 96 -8.02 -1.36 10.34
CA CYS A 96 -6.97 -1.62 9.37
C CYS A 96 -7.46 -1.60 7.92
N GLU A 97 -8.75 -1.33 7.69
CA GLU A 97 -9.29 -1.22 6.34
C GLU A 97 -8.64 -0.06 5.59
N GLY A 98 -8.03 -0.35 4.43
CA GLY A 98 -7.36 0.65 3.62
C GLY A 98 -6.08 1.21 4.24
N LEU A 99 -5.39 0.44 5.10
CA LEU A 99 -4.17 0.88 5.78
C LEU A 99 -3.07 1.24 4.75
N PRO A 100 -2.56 2.49 4.73
CA PRO A 100 -1.51 2.90 3.80
C PRO A 100 -0.20 2.13 4.02
N ALA A 101 0.66 2.10 3.00
CA ALA A 101 2.00 1.54 3.10
C ALA A 101 2.79 2.19 4.25
N ASN A 102 3.67 1.40 4.89
CA ASN A 102 4.46 1.82 6.05
C ASN A 102 3.65 2.31 7.26
N LYS A 103 2.35 1.97 7.35
CA LYS A 103 1.51 2.28 8.51
C LYS A 103 1.16 1.03 9.30
N SER A 104 0.72 1.27 10.53
CA SER A 104 0.28 0.26 11.47
C SER A 104 -1.10 0.61 12.01
N CYS A 105 -1.89 -0.41 12.33
CA CYS A 105 -3.21 -0.29 12.93
C CYS A 105 -3.34 -1.28 14.10
N GLU A 106 -4.33 -1.05 14.96
CA GLU A 106 -4.64 -1.94 16.05
C GLU A 106 -5.63 -3.03 15.60
N VAL A 107 -5.36 -4.26 16.01
CA VAL A 107 -6.26 -5.41 15.82
C VAL A 107 -6.67 -5.91 17.20
N ARG A 108 -7.95 -6.19 17.40
CA ARG A 108 -8.50 -6.62 18.69
C ARG A 108 -9.21 -7.95 18.55
N CYS A 109 -9.37 -8.68 19.64
CA CYS A 109 -10.38 -9.74 19.66
C CYS A 109 -11.78 -9.11 19.67
N LYS A 110 -12.75 -9.79 19.03
CA LYS A 110 -14.16 -9.40 19.06
C LYS A 110 -14.72 -9.43 20.49
N VAL A 111 -15.86 -8.77 20.67
CA VAL A 111 -16.59 -8.81 21.94
C VAL A 111 -16.97 -10.26 22.28
N GLY A 112 -16.89 -10.60 23.57
CA GLY A 112 -17.11 -11.96 24.10
C GLY A 112 -15.87 -12.86 24.09
N TYR A 113 -14.77 -12.38 23.49
CA TYR A 113 -13.46 -12.98 23.63
C TYR A 113 -12.61 -12.17 24.62
N ARG A 114 -11.57 -12.82 25.17
CA ARG A 114 -10.54 -12.17 25.98
C ARG A 114 -10.05 -10.93 25.24
N GLN A 115 -10.08 -9.77 25.89
CA GLN A 115 -9.76 -8.46 25.31
C GLN A 115 -8.26 -8.29 25.05
N ARG A 116 -7.69 -9.17 24.20
CA ARG A 116 -6.34 -9.03 23.68
C ARG A 116 -6.36 -8.08 22.49
N MET A 117 -5.26 -7.34 22.39
CA MET A 117 -4.96 -6.45 21.28
C MET A 117 -3.60 -6.81 20.70
N GLY A 118 -3.42 -6.51 19.43
CA GLY A 118 -2.18 -6.64 18.69
C GLY A 118 -2.07 -5.55 17.64
N THR A 119 -1.01 -5.62 16.87
CA THR A 119 -0.71 -4.65 15.82
C THR A 119 -0.61 -5.36 14.49
N ALA A 120 -1.24 -4.80 13.47
CA ALA A 120 -1.03 -5.17 12.09
C ALA A 120 -0.32 -4.04 11.35
N THR A 121 0.50 -4.39 10.37
CA THR A 121 1.35 -3.46 9.61
C THR A 121 1.20 -3.71 8.13
N CYS A 122 1.25 -2.63 7.35
CA CYS A 122 1.42 -2.70 5.90
C CYS A 122 2.91 -2.43 5.57
N PRO A 123 3.58 -3.31 4.79
CA PRO A 123 4.98 -3.10 4.46
C PRO A 123 5.21 -1.76 3.77
N ALA A 124 6.39 -1.16 4.02
CA ALA A 124 6.81 0.03 3.31
C ALA A 124 7.03 -0.27 1.83
N GLY A 125 6.64 0.67 0.96
CA GLY A 125 6.77 0.50 -0.48
C GLY A 125 5.88 -0.57 -1.08
N ASN A 126 4.75 -0.89 -0.43
CA ASN A 126 3.77 -1.78 -1.04
C ASN A 126 3.19 -1.12 -2.29
N THR A 127 3.38 -1.70 -3.47
CA THR A 127 2.75 -1.25 -4.73
C THR A 127 1.69 -2.24 -5.24
N ASP A 128 1.52 -3.37 -4.55
CA ASP A 128 0.52 -4.39 -4.87
C ASP A 128 -0.83 -4.07 -4.16
N PRO A 129 -1.91 -3.81 -4.91
CA PRO A 129 -3.24 -3.53 -4.33
C PRO A 129 -3.87 -4.71 -3.62
N THR A 130 -3.31 -5.91 -3.76
CA THR A 130 -3.80 -7.15 -3.14
C THR A 130 -2.94 -7.62 -1.97
N ALA A 131 -1.89 -6.85 -1.60
CA ALA A 131 -0.99 -7.23 -0.54
C ALA A 131 -1.73 -7.34 0.82
N PRO A 132 -1.61 -8.48 1.51
CA PRO A 132 -2.25 -8.68 2.80
C PRO A 132 -1.55 -7.89 3.90
N LEU A 133 -2.32 -7.46 4.91
CA LEU A 133 -1.76 -7.00 6.18
C LEU A 133 -0.86 -8.05 6.82
N GLN A 134 0.26 -7.60 7.40
CA GLN A 134 1.13 -8.44 8.21
C GLN A 134 0.70 -8.32 9.68
N TYR A 135 0.40 -9.43 10.33
CA TYR A 135 -0.05 -9.44 11.73
C TYR A 135 0.36 -10.74 12.41
N ALA A 136 0.47 -10.69 13.75
CA ALA A 136 0.60 -11.89 14.56
C ALA A 136 -0.80 -12.37 15.00
N PRO A 137 -1.10 -13.67 14.93
CA PRO A 137 -2.35 -14.21 15.44
C PRO A 137 -2.55 -13.88 16.92
N LEU A 138 -3.76 -13.43 17.27
CA LEU A 138 -4.16 -13.23 18.66
C LEU A 138 -4.83 -14.49 19.19
N ASP A 139 -4.46 -14.86 20.42
CA ASP A 139 -5.13 -15.91 21.18
C ASP A 139 -6.47 -15.38 21.74
N CYS A 140 -7.47 -15.32 20.87
CA CYS A 140 -8.84 -14.91 21.18
C CYS A 140 -9.61 -16.11 21.75
N VAL A 141 -9.48 -16.34 23.05
CA VAL A 141 -10.26 -17.34 23.79
C VAL A 141 -11.62 -16.74 24.14
N PHE A 142 -12.70 -17.45 23.81
CA PHE A 142 -14.05 -17.05 24.19
C PHE A 142 -14.22 -17.12 25.72
N GLU A 143 -14.57 -15.99 26.34
CA GLU A 143 -14.72 -15.88 27.81
C GLU A 143 -16.18 -15.84 28.26
N GLY A 144 -17.12 -15.70 27.33
CA GLY A 144 -18.54 -15.62 27.61
C GLY A 144 -19.16 -14.41 26.93
N CYS A 145 -20.44 -14.19 27.16
CA CYS A 145 -21.18 -13.16 26.45
C CYS A 145 -21.26 -11.88 27.27
N PRO A 146 -21.10 -10.71 26.63
CA PRO A 146 -21.33 -9.46 27.32
C PRO A 146 -22.77 -9.41 27.83
N GLU A 147 -22.98 -8.78 28.98
CA GLU A 147 -24.34 -8.49 29.40
C GLU A 147 -24.95 -7.42 28.49
N PRO A 148 -26.21 -7.56 28.03
CA PRO A 148 -26.85 -6.56 27.21
C PRO A 148 -26.96 -5.22 27.95
N VAL A 149 -26.47 -4.15 27.32
CA VAL A 149 -26.55 -2.77 27.82
C VAL A 149 -27.14 -1.89 26.70
N PRO A 150 -28.30 -1.23 26.91
CA PRO A 150 -29.13 -1.27 28.11
C PRO A 150 -29.84 -2.61 28.33
N VAL A 151 -30.31 -2.82 29.55
CA VAL A 151 -31.20 -3.96 29.88
C VAL A 151 -32.41 -3.92 28.95
N PRO A 152 -32.73 -5.02 28.23
CA PRO A 152 -33.88 -5.05 27.32
C PRO A 152 -35.20 -4.87 28.06
N ASP A 153 -36.15 -4.19 27.42
CA ASP A 153 -37.50 -4.02 27.97
C ASP A 153 -38.16 -5.36 28.27
N GLY A 154 -38.83 -5.44 29.42
CA GLY A 154 -39.46 -6.67 29.90
C GLY A 154 -38.53 -7.61 30.67
N TYR A 155 -37.26 -7.26 30.81
CA TYR A 155 -36.29 -8.00 31.61
C TYR A 155 -35.72 -7.12 32.73
N ALA A 156 -35.37 -7.75 33.84
CA ALA A 156 -34.68 -7.14 34.97
C ALA A 156 -33.55 -8.07 35.42
N ARG A 157 -32.48 -7.49 35.97
CA ARG A 157 -31.40 -8.28 36.55
C ARG A 157 -31.65 -8.48 38.05
N GLY A 158 -31.97 -9.71 38.43
CA GLY A 158 -32.10 -10.14 39.82
C GLY A 158 -30.79 -10.68 40.40
N ALA A 159 -30.81 -11.05 41.68
CA ALA A 159 -29.64 -11.61 42.38
C ALA A 159 -29.17 -12.94 41.78
N ASP A 160 -30.11 -13.74 41.25
CA ASP A 160 -29.84 -15.09 40.72
C ASP A 160 -29.82 -15.15 39.18
N GLY A 161 -29.81 -13.99 38.51
CA GLY A 161 -29.78 -13.89 37.05
C GLY A 161 -30.91 -13.04 36.47
N TRP A 162 -31.25 -13.30 35.21
CA TRP A 162 -32.30 -12.56 34.50
C TRP A 162 -33.69 -12.97 34.98
N THR A 163 -34.56 -12.00 35.19
CA THR A 163 -35.97 -12.19 35.57
C THR A 163 -36.88 -11.33 34.69
N CYS A 164 -38.17 -11.65 34.63
CA CYS A 164 -39.14 -10.76 33.98
C CYS A 164 -39.25 -9.42 34.75
N ALA A 165 -39.28 -8.31 34.04
CA ALA A 165 -39.53 -6.99 34.63
C ALA A 165 -40.98 -6.86 35.12
N GLY A 166 -41.25 -5.85 35.94
CA GLY A 166 -42.61 -5.59 36.46
C GLY A 166 -43.64 -5.46 35.34
N GLY A 167 -44.70 -6.27 35.39
CA GLY A 167 -45.74 -6.32 34.37
C GLY A 167 -45.52 -7.35 33.25
N TYR A 168 -44.38 -8.07 33.26
CA TYR A 168 -44.07 -9.14 32.31
C TYR A 168 -44.13 -10.50 33.03
N ALA A 169 -44.60 -11.55 32.35
CA ALA A 169 -44.74 -12.89 32.90
C ALA A 169 -43.99 -13.92 32.04
N GLY A 170 -43.37 -14.92 32.68
CA GLY A 170 -42.64 -15.99 32.00
C GLY A 170 -41.45 -16.52 32.82
N ASN A 171 -40.62 -17.35 32.19
CA ASN A 171 -39.33 -17.77 32.72
C ASN A 171 -38.23 -17.12 31.86
N ALA A 172 -37.41 -16.28 32.47
CA ALA A 172 -36.30 -15.63 31.77
C ALA A 172 -35.14 -16.62 31.66
N THR A 173 -34.77 -16.97 30.43
CA THR A 173 -33.63 -17.83 30.13
C THR A 173 -32.58 -17.06 29.33
N THR A 174 -31.31 -17.25 29.67
CA THR A 174 -30.20 -16.79 28.83
C THR A 174 -29.63 -17.94 28.04
N SER A 175 -29.42 -17.72 26.75
CA SER A 175 -28.60 -18.56 25.90
C SER A 175 -27.62 -17.67 25.17
N CYS A 176 -26.42 -18.19 24.95
CA CYS A 176 -25.47 -17.51 24.11
C CYS A 176 -24.64 -18.53 23.34
N ALA A 177 -24.53 -18.29 22.04
CA ALA A 177 -23.78 -19.13 21.13
C ALA A 177 -22.96 -18.24 20.22
N ILE A 178 -21.73 -18.68 19.94
CA ILE A 178 -20.89 -18.06 18.93
C ILE A 178 -21.50 -18.41 17.57
N GLN A 179 -21.80 -17.39 16.77
CA GLN A 179 -22.27 -17.59 15.41
C GLN A 179 -21.12 -18.04 14.49
N ALA A 180 -21.43 -18.51 13.28
CA ALA A 180 -20.41 -18.99 12.33
C ALA A 180 -19.39 -17.89 11.91
N ASN A 181 -19.78 -16.62 12.00
CA ASN A 181 -18.92 -15.44 11.77
C ASN A 181 -18.19 -14.96 13.04
N CYS A 182 -18.27 -15.74 14.12
CA CYS A 182 -17.64 -15.48 15.40
C CYS A 182 -18.15 -14.22 16.11
N ASP A 183 -19.34 -13.75 15.71
CA ASP A 183 -20.08 -12.73 16.43
C ASP A 183 -20.88 -13.35 17.58
N VAL A 184 -21.06 -12.53 18.61
CA VAL A 184 -21.91 -12.84 19.76
C VAL A 184 -23.18 -11.99 19.61
N PRO A 185 -24.36 -12.61 19.52
CA PRO A 185 -25.64 -11.92 19.36
C PRO A 185 -26.07 -11.13 20.60
#